data_AF-A0A0Q2ML47-F1
#
_entry.id   AF-A0A0Q2ML47-F1
#
_cell.length_a   1.000
_cell.length_b   1.000
_cell.length_c   1.000
_cell.angle_alpha   90.00
_cell.angle_beta   90.00
_cell.angle_gamma   90.00
#
_symmetry.space_group_name_H-M   'P 1'
#
loop_
_entity.id
_entity.type
_entity.pdbx_description
1 polymer ?
#
loop_
_entity_poly.entity_id
_entity_poly.type
_entity_poly.pdbx_seq_one_letter_code
_entity_poly.pdbx_strand_id
1 'polypeptide(L)'
;MPELPCDLPVSTGLIIWQHGPGVPDRAIFANPADIYNCRPTLDTWRAGQPTGPGYCSKIAWSADNPGYIPGVTPAAPLKKVIDQVGDCS
;
A
#
# COMPACT_ATOMS: atom_id res chain seq x y z
N MET A 1 18.24 27.95 5.24
CA MET A 1 17.42 27.10 6.12
C MET A 1 17.46 25.70 5.53
N PRO A 2 17.83 24.64 6.27
CA PRO A 2 17.62 23.29 5.78
C PRO A 2 16.12 23.03 5.73
N GLU A 3 15.62 22.54 4.60
CA GLU A 3 14.21 22.25 4.36
C GLU A 3 13.79 21.05 5.22
N LEU A 4 12.67 21.18 5.95
CA LEU A 4 12.11 20.13 6.81
C LEU A 4 11.65 18.93 5.96
N PRO A 5 11.63 17.70 6.53
CA PRO A 5 11.37 16.49 5.75
C PRO A 5 9.96 16.54 5.15
N CYS A 6 9.90 16.73 3.83
CA CYS A 6 8.74 16.61 2.95
C CYS A 6 7.38 17.03 3.61
N ASP A 7 7.01 18.32 3.51
CA ASP A 7 5.75 18.95 4.00
C ASP A 7 4.45 18.45 3.30
N LEU A 8 4.38 17.16 2.97
CA LEU A 8 3.21 16.55 2.35
C LEU A 8 2.09 16.35 3.41
N PRO A 9 0.83 16.70 3.09
CA PRO A 9 -0.27 16.54 4.03
C PRO A 9 -0.49 15.06 4.38
N VAL A 10 -0.16 14.71 5.63
CA VAL A 10 -0.39 13.40 6.25
C VAL A 10 -1.83 13.28 6.77
N SER A 11 -2.83 13.46 5.91
CA SER A 11 -4.23 13.45 6.37
C SER A 11 -4.90 12.07 6.33
N THR A 12 -4.37 11.09 5.60
CA THR A 12 -4.86 9.69 5.64
C THR A 12 -3.76 8.69 5.29
N GLY A 13 -3.68 7.57 6.01
CA GLY A 13 -2.74 6.48 5.71
C GLY A 13 -3.15 5.69 4.47
N LEU A 14 -2.20 4.95 3.89
CA LEU A 14 -2.48 3.96 2.84
C LEU A 14 -2.43 2.56 3.44
N ILE A 15 -3.16 1.63 2.83
CA ILE A 15 -3.06 0.18 3.11
C ILE A 15 -2.54 -0.49 1.85
N ILE A 16 -1.47 -1.26 1.98
CA ILE A 16 -0.97 -2.14 0.92
C ILE A 16 -1.37 -3.56 1.31
N TRP A 17 -2.14 -4.21 0.44
CA TRP A 17 -2.50 -5.61 0.53
C TRP A 17 -1.74 -6.42 -0.51
N GLN A 18 -1.29 -7.61 -0.14
CA GLN A 18 -0.43 -8.46 -0.97
C GLN A 18 -0.88 -9.91 -0.92
N HIS A 19 -1.01 -10.49 -2.10
CA HIS A 19 -1.15 -11.90 -2.38
C HIS A 19 0.14 -12.44 -2.99
N GLY A 20 0.50 -13.66 -2.59
CA GLY A 20 1.62 -14.39 -3.17
C GLY A 20 1.37 -15.90 -3.16
N PRO A 21 1.98 -16.65 -4.10
CA PRO A 21 1.79 -18.10 -4.17
C PRO A 21 2.26 -18.83 -2.91
N GLY A 22 1.43 -19.72 -2.37
CA GLY A 22 1.80 -20.60 -1.26
C GLY A 22 1.91 -19.91 0.11
N VAL A 23 1.53 -18.63 0.22
CA VAL A 23 1.49 -17.90 1.48
C VAL A 23 0.13 -17.22 1.69
N PRO A 24 -0.35 -17.08 2.94
CA PRO A 24 -1.56 -16.32 3.21
C PRO A 24 -1.41 -14.84 2.84
N ASP A 25 -2.51 -14.23 2.41
CA ASP A 25 -2.57 -12.80 2.10
C ASP A 25 -2.19 -11.95 3.32
N ARG A 26 -1.53 -10.82 3.06
CA ARG A 26 -1.04 -9.91 4.10
C ARG A 26 -1.38 -8.47 3.76
N ALA A 27 -1.43 -7.63 4.78
CA ALA A 27 -1.58 -6.19 4.59
C ALA A 27 -0.76 -5.41 5.60
N ILE A 28 -0.26 -4.24 5.17
CA ILE A 28 0.52 -3.30 5.98
C ILE A 28 -0.02 -1.88 5.79
N PHE A 29 0.18 -1.03 6.80
CA PHE A 29 0.02 0.40 6.63
C PHE A 29 1.25 1.01 5.96
N ALA A 30 1.00 1.98 5.09
CA ALA A 30 2.03 2.79 4.44
C ALA A 30 1.74 4.28 4.69
N ASN A 31 2.81 5.06 4.80
CA ASN A 31 2.72 6.52 4.85
C ASN A 31 2.28 7.01 3.44
N PRO A 32 1.36 7.98 3.32
CA PRO A 32 1.06 8.63 2.05
C PRO A 32 2.24 9.37 1.42
N ALA A 33 3.25 9.74 2.21
CA ALA A 33 4.51 10.30 1.76
C ALA A 33 5.61 9.25 1.82
N ASP A 34 6.28 9.05 0.68
CA ASP A 34 7.56 8.35 0.62
C ASP A 34 8.64 9.29 1.13
N ILE A 35 8.97 9.15 2.41
CA ILE A 35 9.94 10.00 3.11
C ILE A 35 11.37 9.85 2.58
N TYR A 36 11.67 8.77 1.86
CA TYR A 36 13.00 8.53 1.30
C TYR A 36 13.17 9.24 -0.05
N ASN A 37 12.10 9.34 -0.84
CA ASN A 37 12.12 9.99 -2.15
C ASN A 37 11.49 11.39 -2.14
N CYS A 38 10.95 11.84 -1.00
CA CYS A 38 10.13 13.06 -0.86
C CYS A 38 9.07 13.20 -1.95
N ARG A 39 8.32 12.12 -2.18
CA ARG A 39 7.23 12.06 -3.17
C ARG A 39 5.99 11.43 -2.56
N PRO A 40 4.79 11.64 -3.14
CA PRO A 40 3.63 10.83 -2.82
C PRO A 40 3.97 9.33 -2.98
N THR A 41 3.59 8.51 -2.02
CA THR A 41 3.78 7.05 -2.09
C THR A 41 3.13 6.46 -3.33
N LEU A 42 2.00 7.01 -3.78
CA LEU A 42 1.35 6.57 -5.01
C LEU A 42 2.23 6.72 -6.27
N ASP A 43 3.22 7.61 -6.25
CA ASP A 43 4.15 7.80 -7.37
C ASP A 43 5.30 6.78 -7.33
N THR A 44 5.65 6.23 -6.17
CA THR A 44 6.84 5.37 -5.98
C THR A 44 6.52 3.92 -5.63
N TRP A 45 5.32 3.63 -5.10
CA TRP A 45 5.00 2.33 -4.47
C TRP A 45 5.12 1.15 -5.42
N ARG A 46 4.81 1.34 -6.72
CA ARG A 46 4.79 0.27 -7.72
C ARG A 46 6.15 -0.42 -7.83
N ALA A 47 7.24 0.34 -7.72
CA ALA A 47 8.60 -0.19 -7.83
C ALA A 47 8.98 -1.13 -6.68
N GLY A 48 8.30 -1.03 -5.54
CA GLY A 48 8.52 -1.89 -4.37
C GLY A 48 7.61 -3.12 -4.30
N GLN A 49 6.73 -3.34 -5.28
CA GLN A 49 5.80 -4.47 -5.22
C GLN A 49 6.39 -5.74 -5.85
N PRO A 50 6.13 -6.92 -5.26
CA PRO A 50 6.50 -8.18 -5.89
C PRO A 50 5.78 -8.34 -7.23
N THR A 51 6.50 -8.93 -8.20
CA THR A 51 5.99 -9.21 -9.55
C THR A 51 6.25 -10.67 -9.91
N GLY A 52 5.49 -11.18 -10.87
CA GLY A 52 5.58 -12.56 -11.35
C GLY A 52 4.27 -13.35 -11.14
N PRO A 53 4.21 -14.59 -11.67
CA PRO A 53 2.98 -15.37 -11.70
C PRO A 53 2.35 -15.54 -10.32
N GLY A 54 1.08 -15.13 -10.19
CA GLY A 54 0.29 -15.29 -8.96
C GLY A 54 0.66 -14.33 -7.83
N TYR A 55 1.50 -13.32 -8.07
CA TYR A 55 1.64 -12.19 -7.15
C TYR A 55 0.65 -11.09 -7.52
N CYS A 56 -0.03 -10.54 -6.51
CA CYS A 56 -0.89 -9.38 -6.69
C CYS A 56 -0.75 -8.45 -5.48
N SER A 57 -0.46 -7.17 -5.74
CA SER A 57 -0.44 -6.12 -4.73
C SER A 57 -1.50 -5.08 -5.05
N LYS A 58 -2.23 -4.63 -4.04
CA LYS A 58 -3.28 -3.60 -4.16
C LYS A 58 -3.05 -2.53 -3.11
N ILE A 59 -3.30 -1.27 -3.46
CA ILE A 59 -3.20 -0.15 -2.54
C ILE A 59 -4.52 0.61 -2.47
N ALA A 60 -4.90 1.04 -1.27
CA ALA A 60 -6.11 1.84 -1.05
C ALA A 60 -5.90 2.82 0.11
N TRP A 61 -6.75 3.85 0.18
CA TRP A 61 -6.80 4.75 1.33
C TRP A 61 -7.35 4.00 2.55
N SER A 62 -6.77 4.23 3.72
CA SER A 62 -7.27 3.63 4.96
C SER A 62 -8.66 4.16 5.32
N ALA A 63 -8.93 5.43 5.03
CA ALA A 63 -10.24 6.05 5.23
C ALA A 63 -11.37 5.38 4.42
N ASP A 64 -11.03 4.78 3.28
CA ASP A 64 -11.95 4.03 2.43
C ASP A 64 -12.18 2.58 2.91
N ASN A 65 -11.41 2.15 3.91
CA ASN A 65 -11.41 0.82 4.49
C ASN A 65 -11.62 0.90 6.02
N PRO A 66 -12.73 1.48 6.50
CA PRO A 66 -12.95 1.66 7.94
C PRO A 66 -13.00 0.31 8.66
N GLY A 67 -12.29 0.23 9.79
CA GLY A 67 -12.18 -1.00 10.60
C GLY A 67 -11.21 -2.05 10.05
N TYR A 68 -10.47 -1.74 8.98
CA TYR A 68 -9.44 -2.65 8.47
C TYR A 68 -8.25 -2.71 9.44
N ILE A 69 -7.86 -3.93 9.83
CA ILE A 69 -6.76 -4.18 10.76
C ILE A 69 -5.62 -4.87 10.00
N PRO A 70 -4.58 -4.14 9.56
CA PRO A 70 -3.40 -4.78 9.00
C PRO A 70 -2.70 -5.66 10.05
N GLY A 71 -2.12 -6.76 9.59
CA GLY A 71 -1.54 -7.81 10.45
C GLY A 71 -2.45 -9.01 10.72
N VAL A 72 -3.77 -8.91 10.47
CA VAL A 72 -4.66 -10.08 10.46
C VAL A 72 -4.31 -10.97 9.27
N THR A 73 -4.17 -12.28 9.51
CA THR A 73 -3.79 -13.27 8.50
C THR A 73 -4.85 -14.38 8.42
N PRO A 74 -5.44 -14.68 7.25
CA PRO A 74 -5.24 -13.97 5.98
C PRO A 74 -5.85 -12.57 6.00
N ALA A 75 -5.19 -11.63 5.33
CA ALA A 75 -5.67 -10.27 5.21
C ALA A 75 -6.89 -10.21 4.27
N ALA A 76 -7.98 -9.58 4.71
CA ALA A 76 -9.16 -9.41 3.89
C ALA A 76 -8.86 -8.52 2.65
N PRO A 77 -9.56 -8.71 1.51
CA PRO A 77 -9.39 -7.83 0.35
C PRO A 77 -9.70 -6.35 0.66
N LEU A 78 -9.00 -5.45 -0.01
CA LEU A 78 -9.25 -4.00 0.08
C LEU A 78 -10.49 -3.58 -0.69
N LYS A 79 -11.18 -2.56 -0.18
CA LYS A 79 -12.22 -1.79 -0.85
C LYS A 79 -11.61 -0.55 -1.49
N LYS A 80 -12.24 -0.07 -2.58
CA LYS A 80 -11.85 1.14 -3.32
C LYS A 80 -10.34 1.17 -3.63
N VAL A 81 -9.88 0.11 -4.28
CA VAL A 81 -8.49 -0.01 -4.73
C VAL A 81 -8.15 1.18 -5.64
N ILE A 82 -7.09 1.90 -5.28
CA ILE A 82 -6.57 3.04 -6.05
C ILE A 82 -5.73 2.53 -7.21
N ASP A 83 -4.86 1.56 -6.93
CA ASP A 83 -3.93 0.99 -7.89
C ASP A 83 -3.59 -0.46 -7.54
N GLN A 84 -3.13 -1.21 -8.54
CA GLN A 84 -2.73 -2.61 -8.40
C GLN A 84 -1.52 -2.98 -9.28
N VAL A 85 -0.73 -3.94 -8.82
CA VAL A 85 0.45 -4.47 -9.50
C VAL A 85 0.41 -6.00 -9.49
N GLY A 86 0.66 -6.62 -10.64
CA GLY A 86 0.72 -8.08 -10.80
C GLY A 86 -0.60 -8.71 -11.30
N ASP A 87 -0.72 -10.01 -11.09
CA ASP A 87 -1.80 -10.86 -11.60
C ASP A 87 -3.04 -10.80 -10.69
N CYS A 88 -3.66 -9.63 -10.63
CA CYS A 88 -4.83 -9.37 -9.77
C CYS A 88 -6.18 -9.80 -10.38
N SER A 89 -6.16 -10.77 -11.29
CA SER A 89 -7.28 -11.19 -12.17
C SER A 89 -8.20 -12.21 -11.51
#